data_AF-A0A2J6QHH4-F1
#
_entry.id   AF-A0A2J6QHH4-F1
#
_cell.length_a   1.000
_cell.length_b   1.000
_cell.length_c   1.000
_cell.angle_alpha   90.00
_cell.angle_beta   90.00
_cell.angle_gamma   90.00
#
_symmetry.space_group_name_H-M   'P 1'
#
loop_
_entity.id
_entity.type
_entity.pdbx_description
1 polymer ?
#
loop_
_entity_poly.entity_id
_entity_poly.type
_entity_poly.pdbx_seq_one_letter_code
_entity_poly.pdbx_strand_id
1 'polypeptide(L)'
;MSTQPSPTFSSNYDPEQGAKDLDPLLKSNGGKWGLIESGKGVERSFRFKTFKKTWEFMNIVAAECAVKKHHPEWSNVYNTTFIRWTTHSPPGLSAKDLLMAKFCDEKAEECGELAVEEGKEDGGVGKELADRVATEGGDCCVPKKKSG
;
A
#
# COMPACT_ATOMS: atom_id res chain seq x y z
N MET A 1 -6.52 13.25 -22.60
CA MET A 1 -5.38 12.33 -22.42
C MET A 1 -5.05 12.36 -20.94
N SER A 2 -5.38 11.32 -20.19
CA SER A 2 -5.06 11.29 -18.76
C SER A 2 -3.55 11.12 -18.60
N THR A 3 -2.89 12.13 -18.06
CA THR A 3 -1.46 12.08 -17.77
C THR A 3 -1.23 11.02 -16.70
N GLN A 4 -0.34 10.05 -16.95
CA GLN A 4 0.02 9.09 -15.91
C GLN A 4 0.63 9.85 -14.72
N PRO A 5 0.28 9.48 -13.47
CA PRO A 5 0.86 10.13 -12.29
C PRO A 5 2.38 9.93 -12.28
N SER A 6 3.10 10.93 -11.79
CA SER A 6 4.56 10.89 -11.61
C SER A 6 4.91 10.71 -10.13
N PRO A 7 5.90 9.89 -9.78
CA PRO A 7 6.23 9.63 -8.38
C PRO A 7 6.78 10.88 -7.70
N THR A 8 6.36 11.10 -6.46
CA THR A 8 6.86 12.15 -5.57
C THR A 8 7.45 11.49 -4.34
N PHE A 9 8.77 11.56 -4.19
CA PHE A 9 9.49 10.96 -3.07
C PHE A 9 9.53 11.89 -1.87
N SER A 10 9.53 11.29 -0.68
CA SER A 10 9.71 11.99 0.58
C SER A 10 11.11 12.62 0.64
N SER A 11 11.24 13.75 1.33
CA SER A 11 12.51 14.50 1.38
C SER A 11 13.67 13.75 2.04
N ASN A 12 13.39 12.65 2.73
CA ASN A 12 14.39 11.77 3.34
C ASN A 12 14.77 10.57 2.46
N TYR A 13 14.33 10.54 1.21
CA TYR A 13 14.59 9.44 0.29
C TYR A 13 15.17 9.96 -1.02
N ASP A 14 16.30 9.39 -1.44
CA ASP A 14 16.96 9.73 -2.69
C ASP A 14 16.06 9.41 -3.89
N PRO A 15 15.68 10.39 -4.73
CA PRO A 15 14.77 10.16 -5.85
C PRO A 15 15.29 9.18 -6.89
N GLU A 16 16.60 9.12 -7.13
CA GLU A 16 17.18 8.17 -8.08
C GLU A 16 17.07 6.73 -7.58
N GLN A 17 17.40 6.50 -6.30
CA GLN A 17 17.20 5.21 -5.65
C GLN A 17 15.71 4.86 -5.56
N GLY A 18 14.86 5.83 -5.20
CA GLY A 18 13.42 5.65 -5.11
C GLY A 18 12.79 5.23 -6.44
N ALA A 19 13.25 5.82 -7.56
CA ALA A 19 12.79 5.42 -8.88
C ALA A 19 13.18 3.97 -9.20
N LYS A 20 14.42 3.56 -8.89
CA LYS A 20 14.90 2.18 -9.10
C LYS A 20 14.14 1.16 -8.24
N ASP A 21 13.83 1.50 -7.00
CA ASP A 21 13.11 0.63 -6.07
C ASP A 21 11.62 0.53 -6.43
N LEU A 22 11.03 1.60 -6.97
CA LEU A 22 9.63 1.67 -7.37
C LEU A 22 9.36 0.96 -8.70
N ASP A 23 10.26 1.11 -9.67
CA ASP A 23 10.11 0.63 -11.04
C ASP A 23 9.59 -0.82 -11.14
N PRO A 24 10.19 -1.82 -10.47
CA PRO A 24 9.74 -3.21 -10.57
C PRO A 24 8.38 -3.50 -9.89
N LEU A 25 7.89 -2.61 -9.03
CA LEU A 25 6.59 -2.78 -8.36
C LEU A 25 5.43 -2.36 -9.25
N LEU A 26 5.66 -1.46 -10.19
CA LEU A 26 4.61 -0.83 -10.99
C LEU A 26 4.05 -1.75 -12.07
N LYS A 27 2.73 -1.69 -12.27
CA LYS A 27 2.03 -2.40 -13.35
C LYS A 27 2.61 -2.12 -14.74
N SER A 28 3.11 -0.91 -14.99
CA SER A 28 3.75 -0.53 -16.25
C SER A 28 5.00 -1.35 -16.58
N ASN A 29 5.62 -1.96 -15.56
CA ASN A 29 6.87 -2.70 -15.66
C ASN A 29 6.72 -4.17 -15.22
N GLY A 30 5.51 -4.71 -15.31
CA GLY A 30 5.23 -6.12 -14.96
C GLY A 30 5.01 -6.39 -13.47
N GLY A 31 5.03 -5.34 -12.64
CA GLY A 31 4.60 -5.43 -11.25
C GLY A 31 3.07 -5.42 -11.10
N LYS A 32 2.59 -5.23 -9.87
CA LYS A 32 1.16 -5.31 -9.51
C LYS A 32 0.64 -4.03 -8.83
N TRP A 33 1.51 -3.11 -8.45
CA TRP A 33 1.17 -1.88 -7.75
C TRP A 33 0.82 -0.74 -8.71
N GLY A 34 -0.20 0.05 -8.35
CA GLY A 34 -0.52 1.30 -9.01
C GLY A 34 0.05 2.48 -8.23
N LEU A 35 0.56 3.50 -8.94
CA LEU A 35 0.90 4.77 -8.32
C LEU A 35 -0.38 5.57 -8.08
N ILE A 36 -0.55 6.14 -6.89
CA ILE A 36 -1.72 6.98 -6.59
C ILE A 36 -1.66 8.29 -7.38
N GLU A 37 -2.80 8.95 -7.56
CA GLU A 37 -2.91 10.17 -8.38
C GLU A 37 -1.96 11.29 -7.92
N SER A 38 -1.77 11.43 -6.61
CA SER A 38 -0.84 12.42 -6.05
C SER A 38 0.65 12.07 -6.24
N GLY A 39 0.97 10.85 -6.69
CA GLY A 39 2.34 10.36 -6.84
C GLY A 39 3.05 9.99 -5.53
N LYS A 40 2.40 10.19 -4.37
CA LYS A 40 3.04 10.08 -3.05
C LYS A 40 2.92 8.71 -2.39
N GLY A 41 2.34 7.73 -3.08
CA GLY A 41 2.07 6.41 -2.54
C GLY A 41 1.79 5.39 -3.63
N VAL A 42 1.77 4.12 -3.22
CA VAL A 42 1.41 2.99 -4.09
C VAL A 42 0.26 2.22 -3.50
N GLU A 43 -0.61 1.69 -4.35
CA GLU A 43 -1.79 0.96 -3.92
C GLU A 43 -2.08 -0.28 -4.78
N ARG A 44 -2.67 -1.31 -4.16
CA ARG A 44 -3.29 -2.44 -4.86
C ARG A 44 -4.25 -3.21 -3.97
N SER A 45 -5.02 -4.11 -4.58
CA SER A 45 -5.86 -5.09 -3.88
C SER A 45 -5.22 -6.48 -3.90
N PHE A 46 -5.41 -7.21 -2.81
CA PHE A 46 -5.01 -8.61 -2.61
C PHE A 46 -6.27 -9.45 -2.42
N ARG A 47 -6.36 -10.59 -3.10
CA ARG A 47 -7.53 -11.49 -3.02
C ARG A 47 -7.11 -12.90 -2.65
N PHE A 48 -7.86 -13.52 -1.76
CA PHE A 48 -7.60 -14.89 -1.31
C PHE A 48 -8.85 -15.77 -1.41
N LYS A 49 -8.69 -17.08 -1.14
CA LYS A 49 -9.80 -18.05 -1.23
C LYS A 49 -10.89 -17.81 -0.19
N THR A 50 -10.54 -17.34 1.00
CA THR A 50 -11.47 -17.20 2.14
C THR A 50 -11.09 -16.00 3.01
N PHE A 51 -12.04 -15.49 3.78
CA PHE A 51 -11.78 -14.47 4.81
C PHE A 51 -10.65 -14.87 5.76
N LYS A 52 -10.60 -16.14 6.17
CA LYS A 52 -9.54 -16.64 7.06
C LYS A 52 -8.15 -16.48 6.43
N LYS A 53 -8.00 -16.82 5.14
CA LYS A 53 -6.73 -16.67 4.41
C LYS A 53 -6.33 -15.20 4.27
N THR A 54 -7.29 -14.34 3.96
CA THR A 54 -7.08 -12.89 3.93
C THR A 54 -6.62 -12.36 5.29
N TRP A 55 -7.25 -12.79 6.38
CA TRP A 55 -6.86 -12.39 7.74
C TRP A 55 -5.49 -12.92 8.16
N GLU A 56 -5.11 -14.13 7.75
CA GLU A 56 -3.76 -14.68 7.94
C GLU A 56 -2.70 -13.77 7.30
N PHE A 57 -2.92 -13.35 6.04
CA PHE A 57 -2.06 -12.39 5.34
C PHE A 57 -1.99 -11.04 6.09
N MET A 58 -3.14 -10.48 6.45
CA MET A 58 -3.21 -9.20 7.17
C MET A 58 -2.47 -9.25 8.51
N ASN A 59 -2.54 -10.35 9.27
CA ASN A 59 -1.82 -10.52 10.52
C ASN A 59 -0.30 -10.50 10.33
N ILE A 60 0.20 -11.11 9.26
CA ILE A 60 1.63 -11.11 8.93
C ILE A 60 2.09 -9.68 8.59
N VAL A 61 1.32 -8.96 7.78
CA VAL A 61 1.60 -7.55 7.45
C VAL A 61 1.59 -6.68 8.71
N ALA A 62 0.60 -6.87 9.60
CA ALA A 62 0.51 -6.11 10.85
C ALA A 62 1.71 -6.34 11.77
N ALA A 63 2.23 -7.57 11.86
CA ALA A 63 3.44 -7.86 12.62
C ALA A 63 4.66 -7.10 12.08
N GLU A 64 4.84 -7.07 10.75
CA GLU A 64 5.95 -6.35 10.12
C GLU A 64 5.80 -4.82 10.26
N CYS A 65 4.56 -4.30 10.22
CA CYS A 65 4.28 -2.89 10.50
C CYS A 65 4.82 -2.46 11.86
N ALA A 66 4.64 -3.29 12.89
CA ALA A 66 5.13 -3.03 14.24
C ALA A 66 6.67 -2.99 14.30
N VAL A 67 7.34 -3.85 13.54
CA VAL A 67 8.81 -3.88 13.43
C VAL A 67 9.33 -2.63 12.69
N LYS A 68 8.73 -2.29 11.55
CA LYS A 68 9.15 -1.15 10.70
C LYS A 68 8.69 0.21 11.21
N LYS A 69 7.74 0.21 12.15
CA LYS A 69 7.03 1.42 12.61
C LYS A 69 6.50 2.20 11.42
N HIS A 70 5.74 1.51 10.57
CA HIS A 70 5.16 2.01 9.34
C HIS A 70 3.85 1.28 9.10
N HIS A 71 2.76 2.00 8.87
CA HIS A 71 1.42 1.42 8.80
C HIS A 71 0.78 1.78 7.47
N PRO A 72 0.00 0.86 6.86
CA PRO A 72 -0.70 1.16 5.62
C PRO A 72 -1.98 1.92 5.88
N GLU A 73 -2.49 2.56 4.84
CA GLU A 73 -3.92 2.80 4.69
C GLU A 73 -4.53 1.54 4.06
N TRP A 74 -5.45 0.87 4.73
CA TRP A 74 -6.04 -0.36 4.19
C TRP A 74 -7.54 -0.47 4.46
N SER A 75 -8.21 -1.27 3.65
CA SER A 75 -9.59 -1.68 3.86
C SER A 75 -9.75 -3.15 3.53
N ASN A 76 -10.69 -3.83 4.18
CA ASN A 76 -10.92 -5.26 3.98
C ASN A 76 -12.40 -5.57 3.84
N VAL A 77 -12.75 -6.31 2.78
CA VAL A 77 -14.10 -6.82 2.53
C VAL A 77 -14.00 -8.31 2.22
N TYR A 78 -14.46 -9.13 3.16
CA TYR A 78 -14.41 -10.58 3.07
C TYR A 78 -13.03 -11.12 2.66
N ASN A 79 -12.86 -11.57 1.42
CA ASN A 79 -11.65 -12.21 0.94
C ASN A 79 -10.72 -11.26 0.15
N THR A 80 -11.03 -9.97 0.13
CA THR A 80 -10.22 -8.95 -0.55
C THR A 80 -9.76 -7.87 0.43
N THR A 81 -8.47 -7.55 0.40
CA THR A 81 -7.87 -6.44 1.15
C THR A 81 -7.25 -5.45 0.19
N PHE A 82 -7.66 -4.19 0.25
CA PHE A 82 -6.97 -3.08 -0.42
C PHE A 82 -5.90 -2.51 0.51
N ILE A 83 -4.71 -2.25 -0.02
CA ILE A 83 -3.60 -1.67 0.72
C ILE A 83 -3.01 -0.51 -0.09
N ARG A 84 -2.80 0.62 0.60
CA ARG A 84 -1.98 1.73 0.16
C ARG A 84 -0.83 1.98 1.14
N TRP A 85 0.35 2.14 0.58
CA TRP A 85 1.54 2.60 1.29
C TRP A 85 1.85 4.03 0.89
N THR A 86 1.99 4.89 1.89
CA THR A 86 2.35 6.30 1.74
C THR A 86 3.03 6.78 3.03
N THR A 87 3.99 7.69 2.92
CA THR A 87 4.57 8.37 4.08
C THR A 87 3.97 9.76 4.22
N HIS A 88 3.34 10.02 5.37
CA HIS A 88 2.72 11.32 5.65
C HIS A 88 3.74 12.39 6.09
N SER A 89 4.83 12.00 6.75
CA SER A 89 5.84 12.93 7.28
C SER A 89 7.27 12.34 7.26
N PRO A 90 8.22 12.95 6.52
CA PRO A 90 7.97 13.97 5.49
C PRO A 90 7.09 13.40 4.36
N PRO A 91 6.21 14.20 3.75
CA PRO A 91 5.23 13.69 2.79
C PRO A 91 5.87 13.18 1.50
N GLY A 92 5.47 12.00 1.03
CA GLY A 92 5.92 11.38 -0.24
C GLY A 92 6.21 9.89 -0.10
N LEU A 93 6.59 9.23 -1.20
CA LEU A 93 7.08 7.85 -1.15
C LEU A 93 8.41 7.78 -0.40
N SER A 94 8.54 6.90 0.57
CA SER A 94 9.80 6.60 1.26
C SER A 94 10.26 5.16 1.01
N ALA A 95 11.50 4.86 1.40
CA ALA A 95 12.03 3.50 1.36
C ALA A 95 11.16 2.50 2.14
N LYS A 96 10.43 2.95 3.19
CA LYS A 96 9.53 2.09 3.97
C LYS A 96 8.30 1.67 3.17
N ASP A 97 7.76 2.57 2.35
CA ASP A 97 6.60 2.27 1.51
C ASP A 97 6.93 1.15 0.52
N LEU A 98 8.07 1.26 -0.16
CA LEU A 98 8.50 0.30 -1.17
C LEU A 98 8.94 -1.02 -0.55
N LEU A 99 9.59 -0.99 0.62
CA LEU A 99 9.92 -2.18 1.39
C LEU A 99 8.66 -2.94 1.81
N MET A 100 7.66 -2.24 2.35
CA MET A 100 6.42 -2.86 2.78
C MET A 100 5.58 -3.36 1.61
N ALA A 101 5.57 -2.64 0.48
CA ALA A 101 4.94 -3.10 -0.74
C ALA A 101 5.54 -4.44 -1.22
N LYS A 102 6.87 -4.54 -1.28
CA LYS A 102 7.56 -5.78 -1.63
C LYS A 102 7.29 -6.91 -0.63
N PHE A 103 7.30 -6.61 0.66
CA PHE A 103 6.98 -7.58 1.70
C PHE A 103 5.56 -8.14 1.54
N CYS A 104 4.58 -7.28 1.21
CA CYS A 104 3.22 -7.72 0.93
C CYS A 104 3.17 -8.68 -0.27
N ASP A 105 3.96 -8.45 -1.33
CA ASP A 105 3.99 -9.34 -2.50
C ASP A 105 4.47 -10.74 -2.13
N GLU A 106 5.60 -10.82 -1.41
CA GLU A 106 6.18 -12.09 -0.93
C GLU A 106 5.18 -12.85 -0.05
N LYS A 107 4.53 -12.16 0.90
CA LYS A 107 3.58 -12.80 1.83
C LYS A 107 2.25 -13.13 1.20
N ALA A 108 1.81 -12.38 0.20
CA ALA A 108 0.62 -12.71 -0.55
C ALA A 108 0.80 -14.02 -1.33
N GLU A 109 1.98 -14.22 -1.95
CA GLU A 109 2.32 -15.47 -2.64
C GLU A 109 2.33 -16.65 -1.66
N GLU A 110 3.02 -16.53 -0.52
CA GLU A 110 3.06 -17.55 0.54
C GLU A 110 1.65 -17.90 1.08
N CYS A 111 0.76 -16.91 1.14
CA CYS A 111 -0.63 -17.09 1.60
C CYS A 111 -1.59 -17.62 0.51
N GLY A 112 -1.11 -17.79 -0.74
CA GLY A 112 -1.92 -18.27 -1.85
C GLY A 112 -2.85 -17.20 -2.43
N GLU A 113 -2.31 -16.01 -2.72
CA GLU A 113 -2.99 -14.96 -3.48
C GLU A 113 -3.61 -15.54 -4.77
N LEU A 114 -4.86 -15.17 -5.03
CA LEU A 114 -5.54 -15.46 -6.27
C LEU A 114 -5.27 -14.33 -7.27
N ALA A 115 -4.93 -14.68 -8.51
CA ALA A 115 -4.84 -13.71 -9.58
C ALA A 115 -6.18 -12.96 -9.69
N VAL A 116 -6.11 -11.63 -9.67
CA VAL A 116 -7.28 -10.80 -9.97
C VAL A 116 -7.44 -10.79 -11.48
N GLU A 117 -8.55 -11.33 -11.98
CA GLU A 117 -8.90 -11.30 -13.41
C GLU A 117 -8.88 -9.84 -13.89
N GLU A 118 -8.03 -9.53 -14.87
CA GLU A 118 -7.97 -8.21 -15.49
C GLU A 118 -9.34 -7.83 -16.07
N GLY A 119 -9.93 -6.71 -15.61
CA GLY A 119 -11.23 -6.22 -16.08
C GLY A 119 -12.42 -6.53 -15.18
N LYS A 120 -12.26 -7.33 -14.11
CA LYS A 120 -13.18 -7.29 -12.97
C LYS A 120 -12.62 -6.32 -11.94
N GLU A 121 -12.92 -5.03 -12.12
CA GLU A 121 -12.79 -4.07 -11.02
C GLU A 121 -13.53 -4.67 -9.82
N ASP A 122 -12.80 -5.02 -8.77
CA ASP A 122 -13.39 -5.14 -7.44
C ASP A 122 -13.90 -3.74 -7.14
N GLY A 123 -15.18 -3.51 -7.49
CA GLY A 123 -15.76 -2.19 -7.68
C GLY A 123 -15.26 -1.27 -6.59
N GLY A 124 -14.70 -0.11 -6.97
CA GLY A 124 -13.74 0.72 -6.23
C GLY A 124 -14.04 1.08 -4.76
N VAL A 125 -15.14 0.58 -4.18
CA VAL A 125 -15.52 0.56 -2.77
C VAL A 125 -14.34 0.34 -1.82
N GLY A 126 -13.43 -0.59 -2.11
CA GLY A 126 -12.25 -0.82 -1.26
C GLY A 126 -11.32 0.40 -1.20
N LYS A 127 -11.04 0.99 -2.35
CA LYS A 127 -10.24 2.22 -2.50
C LYS A 127 -10.98 3.43 -1.92
N GLU A 128 -12.25 3.62 -2.27
CA GLU A 128 -13.09 4.72 -1.78
C GLU A 128 -13.21 4.73 -0.25
N LEU A 129 -13.32 3.54 0.36
CA LEU A 129 -13.34 3.42 1.82
C LEU A 129 -11.99 3.81 2.44
N ALA A 130 -10.88 3.36 1.84
CA ALA A 130 -9.55 3.73 2.31
C ALA A 130 -9.29 5.24 2.18
N ASP A 131 -9.68 5.87 1.06
CA ASP A 131 -9.57 7.31 0.83
C ASP A 131 -10.31 8.13 1.89
N ARG A 132 -11.55 7.71 2.20
CA ARG A 132 -12.36 8.38 3.22
C ARG A 132 -11.73 8.26 4.61
N VAL A 133 -11.35 7.05 5.01
CA VAL A 133 -10.80 6.80 6.36
C VAL A 133 -9.42 7.44 6.52
N ALA A 134 -8.58 7.46 5.48
CA ALA A 134 -7.28 8.15 5.52
C ALA A 134 -7.45 9.66 5.75
N THR A 135 -8.46 10.26 5.12
CA THR A 135 -8.79 11.67 5.31
C THR A 135 -9.28 11.97 6.73
N GLU A 136 -10.11 11.08 7.29
CA GLU A 136 -10.71 11.26 8.63
C GLU A 136 -9.77 10.86 9.78
N GLY A 137 -8.91 9.86 9.57
CA GLY A 137 -8.07 9.25 10.60
C GLY A 137 -6.83 10.05 11.00
N GLY A 138 -6.36 10.95 10.13
CA GLY A 138 -5.18 11.77 10.36
C GLY A 138 -3.85 11.00 10.34
N ASP A 139 -2.76 11.67 10.73
CA ASP A 139 -1.39 11.13 10.65
C ASP A 139 -1.20 9.90 11.57
N CYS A 140 -1.33 8.71 11.01
CA CYS A 140 -1.13 7.44 11.72
C CYS A 140 0.34 7.22 12.15
N CYS A 141 1.28 7.99 11.60
CA CYS A 141 2.73 7.80 11.77
C CYS A 141 3.39 8.75 12.79
N VAL A 142 2.67 9.73 13.34
CA VAL A 142 3.23 10.67 14.32
C VAL A 142 3.05 10.13 15.74
N PRO A 143 4.11 10.01 16.56
CA PRO A 143 3.97 9.67 17.97
C PRO A 143 3.03 10.68 18.65
N LYS A 144 1.92 10.21 19.21
CA LYS A 144 1.04 11.05 20.02
C LYS A 144 1.88 11.65 21.15
N LYS A 145 1.99 12.98 21.23
CA LYS A 145 2.60 13.66 22.37
C LYS A 145 1.87 13.16 23.63
N LYS A 146 2.61 12.62 24.61
CA LYS A 146 2.05 12.36 25.93
C LYS A 146 1.61 13.72 26.49
N SER A 147 0.30 13.91 26.69
CA SER A 147 -0.19 15.00 27.51
C SER A 147 0.40 14.81 28.91
N GLY A 148 1.21 15.79 29.34
CA GLY A 148 1.71 15.88 30.71
C GLY A 148 0.62 16.25 31.69
#